data_AF-A0A116QH82-F1
#
_entry.id   AF-A0A116QH82-F1
#
_cell.length_a   1.000
_cell.length_b   1.000
_cell.length_c   1.000
_cell.angle_alpha   90.00
_cell.angle_beta   90.00
_cell.angle_gamma   90.00
#
_symmetry.space_group_name_H-M   'P 1'
#
loop_
_entity.id
_entity.type
_entity.pdbx_description
1 polymer ?
#
loop_
_entity_poly.entity_id
_entity_poly.type
_entity_poly.pdbx_seq_one_letter_code
_entity_poly.pdbx_strand_id
1 'polypeptide(L)'
;MSTSKLSILAEVAIFSAIALVFDKIPLFTMPQGGSVSLVMLPILLLALRHGLGVGVLTGGIVGTIQLLYGGYFLNVFQVFLDYALSYAGIGLAGLVAPTLSKQKNLKNATLIITMASFLGGSIRLIATFLSGIIFYADYAPDGMPVWFYSFTYNISYILPSTAIASILLILLYRARPGFYNL
;
A
#
# COMPACT_ATOMS: atom_id res chain seq x y z
N MET A 1 -12.29 -24.77 -8.17
CA MET A 1 -13.48 -24.00 -8.63
C MET A 1 -12.94 -22.78 -9.34
N SER A 2 -13.27 -22.52 -10.60
CA SER A 2 -12.81 -21.28 -11.25
C SER A 2 -13.41 -20.09 -10.51
N THR A 3 -12.56 -19.23 -9.96
CA THR A 3 -12.99 -18.02 -9.26
C THR A 3 -13.74 -17.15 -10.26
N SER A 4 -15.04 -16.95 -10.05
CA SER A 4 -15.85 -16.15 -10.97
C SER A 4 -15.38 -14.70 -10.91
N LYS A 5 -15.52 -13.95 -12.02
CA LYS A 5 -15.21 -12.51 -12.05
C LYS A 5 -15.96 -11.74 -10.95
N LEU A 6 -17.18 -12.20 -10.62
CA LEU A 6 -17.99 -11.64 -9.53
C LEU A 6 -17.33 -11.85 -8.16
N SER A 7 -16.76 -13.02 -7.90
CA SER A 7 -16.04 -13.30 -6.65
C SER A 7 -14.83 -12.40 -6.47
N ILE A 8 -14.07 -12.15 -7.54
CA ILE A 8 -12.90 -11.24 -7.50
C ILE A 8 -13.34 -9.81 -7.21
N LEU A 9 -14.40 -9.33 -7.87
CA LEU A 9 -14.94 -7.99 -7.61
C LEU A 9 -15.45 -7.83 -6.18
N ALA A 10 -16.11 -8.86 -5.64
CA ALA A 10 -16.55 -8.88 -4.24
C ALA A 10 -15.36 -8.82 -3.27
N GLU A 11 -14.29 -9.59 -3.52
CA GLU A 11 -13.06 -9.51 -2.73
C GLU A 11 -12.46 -8.11 -2.79
N VAL A 12 -12.36 -7.50 -3.98
CA VAL A 12 -11.86 -6.12 -4.13
C VAL A 12 -12.66 -5.14 -3.28
N ALA A 13 -14.00 -5.17 -3.38
CA ALA A 13 -14.85 -4.27 -2.60
C ALA A 13 -14.67 -4.47 -1.08
N ILE A 14 -14.66 -5.72 -0.61
CA ILE A 14 -14.51 -6.05 0.82
C ILE A 14 -13.13 -5.61 1.33
N PHE A 15 -12.05 -5.95 0.62
CA PHE A 15 -10.69 -5.62 1.07
C PHE A 15 -10.37 -4.13 0.92
N SER A 16 -10.93 -3.43 -0.07
CA SER A 16 -10.88 -1.96 -0.12
C SER A 16 -11.59 -1.33 1.09
N ALA A 17 -12.77 -1.83 1.48
CA ALA A 17 -13.46 -1.34 2.68
C ALA A 17 -12.65 -1.61 3.96
N ILE A 18 -12.06 -2.80 4.10
CA ILE A 18 -11.18 -3.13 5.23
C ILE A 18 -9.97 -2.19 5.27
N ALA A 19 -9.34 -1.89 4.13
CA ALA A 19 -8.21 -0.98 4.07
C ALA A 19 -8.57 0.41 4.58
N LEU A 20 -9.75 0.91 4.21
CA LEU A 20 -10.25 2.21 4.67
C LEU A 20 -10.55 2.21 6.17
N VAL A 21 -11.10 1.11 6.72
CA VAL A 21 -11.28 0.99 8.18
C VAL A 21 -9.94 0.98 8.90
N PHE A 22 -8.95 0.25 8.37
CA PHE A 22 -7.59 0.22 8.92
C PHE A 22 -6.88 1.58 8.86
N ASP A 23 -7.18 2.40 7.86
CA ASP A 23 -6.70 3.77 7.79
C ASP A 23 -7.27 4.66 8.89
N LYS A 24 -8.55 4.45 9.29
CA LYS A 24 -9.19 5.21 10.37
C LYS A 24 -8.78 4.78 11.78
N ILE A 25 -8.04 3.68 11.92
CA ILE A 25 -7.52 3.20 13.21
C ILE A 25 -5.98 3.12 13.11
N PRO A 26 -5.29 4.27 12.96
CA PRO A 26 -3.85 4.29 12.86
C PRO A 26 -3.22 3.90 14.20
N LEU A 27 -2.08 3.21 14.13
CA LEU A 27 -1.24 2.92 15.31
C LEU A 27 -0.50 4.18 15.77
N PHE A 28 -0.19 5.07 14.82
CA PHE A 28 0.46 6.35 15.06
C PHE A 28 0.11 7.33 13.94
N THR A 29 -0.06 8.61 14.26
CA THR A 29 -0.38 9.67 13.29
C THR A 29 0.68 10.76 13.35
N MET A 30 1.17 11.15 12.17
CA MET A 30 2.11 12.23 11.96
C MET A 30 1.38 13.58 11.81
N PRO A 31 2.04 14.71 12.09
CA PRO A 31 1.40 16.04 12.08
C PRO A 31 0.75 16.45 10.74
N GLN A 32 1.33 16.06 9.59
CA GLN A 32 0.85 16.42 8.25
C GLN A 32 0.09 15.27 7.59
N GLY A 33 -0.68 14.50 8.36
CA GLY A 33 -1.59 13.46 7.85
C GLY A 33 -0.97 12.09 7.50
N GLY A 34 0.35 11.93 7.56
CA GLY A 34 0.98 10.62 7.43
C GLY A 34 0.63 9.72 8.62
N SER A 35 0.51 8.40 8.45
CA SER A 35 0.18 7.52 9.56
C SER A 35 0.80 6.13 9.43
N VAL A 36 1.15 5.55 10.58
CA VAL A 36 1.48 4.13 10.68
C VAL A 36 0.17 3.37 10.82
N SER A 37 -0.29 2.76 9.74
CA SER A 37 -1.59 2.07 9.71
C SER A 37 -1.52 0.77 8.92
N LEU A 38 -2.60 -0.01 8.96
CA LEU A 38 -2.71 -1.28 8.24
C LEU A 38 -3.32 -1.11 6.83
N VAL A 39 -3.45 0.11 6.30
CA VAL A 39 -4.09 0.37 5.01
C VAL A 39 -3.45 -0.39 3.84
N MET A 40 -2.13 -0.62 3.90
CA MET A 40 -1.40 -1.32 2.85
C MET A 40 -1.70 -2.83 2.84
N LEU A 41 -2.06 -3.41 3.99
CA LEU A 41 -2.20 -4.86 4.15
C LEU A 41 -3.24 -5.47 3.20
N PRO A 42 -4.48 -4.93 3.09
CA PRO A 42 -5.47 -5.48 2.17
C PRO A 42 -5.09 -5.31 0.68
N ILE A 43 -4.45 -4.19 0.33
CA ILE A 43 -4.02 -3.92 -1.05
C ILE A 43 -2.93 -4.92 -1.46
N LEU A 44 -1.92 -5.09 -0.62
CA LEU A 44 -0.84 -6.06 -0.82
C LEU A 44 -1.37 -7.49 -0.88
N LEU A 45 -2.33 -7.84 -0.01
CA LEU A 45 -2.94 -9.17 0.00
C LEU A 45 -3.61 -9.50 -1.33
N LEU A 46 -4.43 -8.59 -1.86
CA LEU A 46 -5.10 -8.81 -3.15
C LEU A 46 -4.14 -8.76 -4.33
N ALA A 47 -3.12 -7.89 -4.28
CA ALA A 47 -2.07 -7.87 -5.28
C ALA A 47 -1.33 -9.22 -5.35
N LEU A 48 -0.98 -9.79 -4.19
CA LEU A 48 -0.30 -11.08 -4.11
C LEU A 48 -1.18 -12.30 -4.43
N ARG A 49 -2.50 -12.19 -4.23
CA ARG A 49 -3.46 -13.28 -4.49
C ARG A 49 -3.95 -13.31 -5.94
N HIS A 50 -4.26 -12.16 -6.52
CA HIS A 50 -4.87 -12.06 -7.87
C HIS A 50 -3.97 -11.39 -8.91
N GLY A 51 -2.79 -10.91 -8.51
CA GLY A 51 -1.81 -10.29 -9.39
C GLY A 51 -1.98 -8.78 -9.56
N LEU A 52 -1.17 -8.23 -10.47
CA LEU A 52 -0.99 -6.79 -10.68
C LEU A 52 -2.31 -6.04 -10.89
N GLY A 53 -3.14 -6.48 -11.85
CA GLY A 53 -4.34 -5.73 -12.25
C GLY A 53 -5.32 -5.53 -11.10
N VAL A 54 -5.56 -6.59 -10.31
CA VAL A 54 -6.45 -6.53 -9.15
C VAL A 54 -5.82 -5.73 -8.01
N GLY A 55 -4.51 -5.86 -7.79
CA GLY A 55 -3.80 -5.03 -6.81
C GLY A 55 -3.89 -3.54 -7.10
N VAL A 56 -3.63 -3.13 -8.34
CA VAL A 56 -3.70 -1.73 -8.79
C VAL A 56 -5.12 -1.19 -8.68
N LEU A 57 -6.12 -1.98 -9.10
CA LEU A 57 -7.53 -1.61 -8.95
C LEU A 57 -7.92 -1.40 -7.49
N THR A 58 -7.55 -2.33 -6.61
CA THR A 58 -7.85 -2.26 -5.17
C THR A 58 -7.22 -1.02 -4.56
N GLY A 59 -5.94 -0.76 -4.84
CA GLY A 59 -5.25 0.44 -4.38
C GLY A 59 -5.87 1.72 -4.93
N GLY A 60 -6.22 1.75 -6.22
CA GLY A 60 -6.88 2.89 -6.84
C GLY A 60 -8.23 3.23 -6.19
N ILE A 61 -9.04 2.22 -5.87
CA ILE A 61 -10.31 2.41 -5.14
C ILE A 61 -10.04 2.98 -3.74
N VAL A 62 -9.07 2.40 -3.01
CA VAL A 62 -8.72 2.88 -1.65
C VAL A 62 -8.25 4.34 -1.71
N GLY A 63 -7.35 4.69 -2.61
CA GLY A 63 -6.87 6.06 -2.79
C GLY A 63 -7.98 7.03 -3.16
N THR A 64 -8.87 6.63 -4.08
CA THR A 64 -10.02 7.46 -4.49
C THR A 64 -10.97 7.72 -3.32
N ILE A 65 -11.32 6.68 -2.55
CA ILE A 65 -12.23 6.86 -1.41
C ILE A 65 -11.54 7.66 -0.30
N GLN A 66 -10.24 7.49 -0.08
CA GLN A 66 -9.51 8.35 0.85
C GLN A 66 -9.55 9.82 0.47
N LEU A 67 -9.37 10.14 -0.82
CA LEU A 67 -9.53 11.51 -1.31
C LEU A 67 -10.92 12.07 -0.96
N LEU A 68 -11.97 11.27 -1.15
CA LEU A 68 -13.35 11.67 -0.87
C LEU A 68 -13.67 11.76 0.63
N TYR A 69 -13.00 10.97 1.48
CA TYR A 69 -13.27 10.84 2.92
C TYR A 69 -12.11 11.31 3.79
N GLY A 70 -11.84 12.62 3.71
CA GLY A 70 -10.85 13.31 4.54
C GLY A 70 -9.53 13.58 3.82
N GLY A 71 -9.48 13.42 2.50
CA GLY A 71 -8.34 13.83 1.69
C GLY A 71 -8.24 15.35 1.54
N TYR A 72 -7.07 15.80 1.12
CA TYR A 72 -6.73 17.18 0.91
C TYR A 72 -6.46 17.42 -0.58
N PHE A 73 -7.21 18.36 -1.15
CA PHE A 73 -7.09 18.74 -2.56
C PHE A 73 -6.36 20.07 -2.65
N LEU A 74 -5.13 20.04 -3.15
CA LEU A 74 -4.36 21.24 -3.51
C LEU A 74 -4.31 21.44 -5.03
N ASN A 75 -4.00 20.36 -5.73
CA ASN A 75 -3.77 20.36 -7.17
C ASN A 75 -4.01 18.96 -7.75
N VAL A 76 -4.37 18.88 -9.03
CA VAL A 76 -4.58 17.60 -9.72
C VAL A 76 -3.34 16.69 -9.66
N PHE A 77 -2.14 17.26 -9.82
CA PHE A 77 -0.88 16.49 -9.72
C PHE A 77 -0.59 16.03 -8.29
N GLN A 78 -0.88 16.87 -7.29
CA GLN A 78 -0.77 16.48 -5.88
C GLN A 78 -1.71 15.31 -5.57
N VAL A 79 -2.98 15.41 -6.00
CA VAL A 79 -3.96 14.34 -5.80
C VAL A 79 -3.54 13.05 -6.48
N PHE A 80 -3.01 13.15 -7.70
CA PHE A 80 -2.47 12.00 -8.40
C PHE A 80 -1.33 11.36 -7.61
N LEU A 81 -0.40 12.12 -7.05
CA LEU A 81 0.72 11.58 -6.27
C LEU A 81 0.25 11.00 -4.92
N ASP A 82 -0.51 11.74 -4.13
CA ASP A 82 -0.87 11.39 -2.75
C ASP A 82 -1.93 10.30 -2.65
N TYR A 83 -2.86 10.24 -3.62
CA TYR A 83 -4.00 9.32 -3.58
C TYR A 83 -3.96 8.28 -4.69
N ALA A 84 -3.77 8.67 -5.95
CA ALA A 84 -3.83 7.70 -7.05
C ALA A 84 -2.57 6.82 -7.11
N LEU A 85 -1.41 7.41 -7.41
CA LEU A 85 -0.14 6.71 -7.56
C LEU A 85 0.33 6.09 -6.24
N SER A 86 0.20 6.80 -5.12
CA SER A 86 0.56 6.31 -3.79
C SER A 86 -0.16 5.00 -3.43
N TYR A 87 -1.48 4.91 -3.63
CA TYR A 87 -2.25 3.71 -3.27
C TYR A 87 -2.32 2.66 -4.37
N ALA A 88 -2.59 3.06 -5.63
CA ALA A 88 -2.61 2.12 -6.75
C ALA A 88 -1.23 1.50 -7.00
N GLY A 89 -0.16 2.28 -6.76
CA GLY A 89 1.22 1.83 -6.88
C GLY A 89 1.61 0.70 -5.91
N ILE A 90 0.95 0.59 -4.75
CA ILE A 90 1.12 -0.56 -3.85
C ILE A 90 0.77 -1.87 -4.58
N GLY A 91 -0.18 -1.82 -5.50
CA GLY A 91 -0.60 -2.93 -6.35
C GLY A 91 0.51 -3.54 -7.21
N LEU A 92 1.62 -2.82 -7.46
CA LEU A 92 2.80 -3.35 -8.17
C LEU A 92 3.45 -4.53 -7.44
N ALA A 93 3.18 -4.72 -6.15
CA ALA A 93 3.51 -5.95 -5.42
C ALA A 93 2.98 -7.21 -6.12
N GLY A 94 1.88 -7.10 -6.89
CA GLY A 94 1.28 -8.21 -7.62
C GLY A 94 2.07 -8.71 -8.82
N LEU A 95 3.15 -8.03 -9.22
CA LEU A 95 4.07 -8.51 -10.27
C LEU A 95 4.71 -9.86 -9.91
N VAL A 96 4.91 -10.12 -8.62
CA VAL A 96 5.53 -11.37 -8.14
C VAL A 96 4.51 -12.42 -7.69
N ALA A 97 3.21 -12.15 -7.81
CA ALA A 97 2.14 -13.08 -7.43
C ALA A 97 2.27 -14.47 -8.12
N PRO A 98 2.54 -14.57 -9.44
CA PRO A 98 2.69 -15.87 -10.09
C PRO A 98 3.83 -16.73 -9.52
N THR A 99 4.88 -16.08 -9.01
CA THR A 99 6.02 -16.73 -8.36
C THR A 99 5.64 -17.22 -6.96
N LEU A 100 4.86 -16.42 -6.21
CA LEU A 100 4.36 -16.79 -4.89
C LEU A 100 3.42 -18.00 -4.95
N SER A 101 2.47 -18.04 -5.89
CA SER A 101 1.47 -19.12 -5.96
C SER A 101 2.06 -20.49 -6.30
N LYS A 102 3.24 -20.53 -6.92
CA LYS A 102 3.97 -21.78 -7.22
C LYS A 102 4.83 -22.25 -6.05
N GLN A 103 5.01 -21.40 -5.04
CA GLN A 103 5.94 -21.66 -3.96
C GLN A 103 5.32 -22.58 -2.91
N LYS A 104 6.10 -23.58 -2.47
CA LYS A 104 5.70 -24.50 -1.39
C LYS A 104 6.54 -24.35 -0.12
N ASN A 105 7.74 -23.79 -0.25
CA ASN A 105 8.65 -23.56 0.86
C ASN A 105 8.39 -22.21 1.52
N LEU A 106 8.17 -22.22 2.85
CA LEU A 106 7.93 -21.01 3.65
C LEU A 106 9.06 -19.97 3.53
N LYS A 107 10.33 -20.38 3.52
CA LYS A 107 11.46 -19.44 3.44
C LYS A 107 11.42 -18.58 2.17
N ASN A 108 11.19 -19.23 1.02
CA ASN A 108 11.10 -18.53 -0.26
C ASN A 108 9.83 -17.67 -0.33
N ALA A 109 8.70 -18.17 0.20
CA ALA A 109 7.47 -17.38 0.26
C ALA A 109 7.66 -16.12 1.12
N THR A 110 8.34 -16.24 2.27
CA THR A 110 8.70 -15.11 3.12
C THR A 110 9.55 -14.09 2.35
N LEU A 111 10.56 -14.54 1.60
CA LEU A 111 11.38 -13.65 0.79
C LEU A 111 10.54 -12.92 -0.27
N ILE A 112 9.69 -13.65 -1.00
CA ILE A 112 8.82 -13.09 -2.05
C ILE A 112 7.84 -12.07 -1.46
N ILE A 113 7.14 -12.41 -0.38
CA ILE A 113 6.18 -11.50 0.29
C ILE A 113 6.89 -10.25 0.79
N THR A 114 8.09 -10.39 1.36
CA THR A 114 8.90 -9.25 1.81
C THR A 114 9.26 -8.36 0.62
N MET A 115 9.86 -8.92 -0.43
CA MET A 115 10.23 -8.15 -1.63
C MET A 115 9.03 -7.46 -2.27
N ALA A 116 7.88 -8.13 -2.35
CA ALA A 116 6.65 -7.56 -2.89
C ALA A 116 6.12 -6.39 -2.05
N SER A 117 6.09 -6.57 -0.72
CA SER A 117 5.63 -5.55 0.21
C SER A 117 6.49 -4.30 0.14
N PHE A 118 7.82 -4.48 0.12
CA PHE A 118 8.77 -3.39 -0.03
C PHE A 118 8.70 -2.74 -1.42
N LEU A 119 8.47 -3.51 -2.50
CA LEU A 119 8.23 -2.93 -3.82
C LEU A 119 7.01 -2.00 -3.80
N GLY A 120 5.87 -2.46 -3.27
CA GLY A 120 4.66 -1.62 -3.15
C GLY A 120 4.88 -0.40 -2.24
N GLY A 121 5.55 -0.59 -1.11
CA GLY A 121 5.89 0.49 -0.18
C GLY A 121 6.85 1.52 -0.78
N SER A 122 7.82 1.11 -1.59
CA SER A 122 8.73 2.02 -2.29
C SER A 122 8.01 2.89 -3.32
N ILE A 123 7.03 2.35 -4.05
CA ILE A 123 6.24 3.15 -4.99
C ILE A 123 5.41 4.20 -4.24
N ARG A 124 4.75 3.80 -3.14
CA ARG A 124 4.05 4.73 -2.25
C ARG A 124 4.98 5.83 -1.73
N LEU A 125 6.17 5.43 -1.28
CA LEU A 125 7.19 6.37 -0.78
C LEU A 125 7.63 7.35 -1.86
N ILE A 126 7.93 6.89 -3.07
CA ILE A 126 8.34 7.76 -4.18
C ILE A 126 7.23 8.77 -4.51
N ALA A 127 5.97 8.33 -4.57
CA ALA A 127 4.85 9.20 -4.88
C ALA A 127 4.68 10.31 -3.83
N THR A 128 4.60 9.93 -2.56
CA THR A 128 4.44 10.87 -1.43
C THR A 128 5.68 11.74 -1.21
N PHE A 129 6.88 11.22 -1.51
CA PHE A 129 8.14 11.97 -1.48
C PHE A 129 8.16 13.09 -2.54
N LEU A 130 7.81 12.77 -3.78
CA LEU A 130 7.70 13.76 -4.85
C LEU A 130 6.63 14.79 -4.54
N SER A 131 5.48 14.35 -4.02
CA SER A 131 4.42 15.26 -3.59
C SER A 131 4.92 16.21 -2.49
N GLY A 132 5.62 15.67 -1.49
CA GLY A 132 6.24 16.43 -0.40
C GLY A 132 7.20 17.52 -0.89
N ILE A 133 8.01 17.22 -1.91
CA ILE A 133 8.93 18.19 -2.51
C ILE A 133 8.18 19.31 -3.25
N ILE A 134 7.15 18.95 -4.02
CA ILE A 134 6.49 19.88 -4.95
C ILE A 134 5.45 20.74 -4.23
N PHE A 135 4.71 20.18 -3.26
CA PHE A 135 3.50 20.81 -2.71
C PHE A 135 3.56 21.09 -1.20
N TYR A 136 4.54 20.54 -0.47
CA TYR A 136 4.61 20.64 0.99
C TYR A 136 5.95 21.22 1.47
N ALA A 137 6.63 22.00 0.62
CA ALA A 137 7.90 22.64 0.94
C ALA A 137 7.80 23.58 2.15
N ASP A 138 6.66 24.25 2.33
CA ASP A 138 6.40 25.20 3.41
C ASP A 138 6.39 24.57 4.81
N TYR A 139 6.31 23.23 4.89
CA TYR A 139 6.39 22.50 6.16
C TYR A 139 7.83 22.13 6.56
N ALA A 140 8.82 22.36 5.69
CA ALA A 140 10.22 22.10 6.01
C ALA A 140 10.74 23.13 7.04
N PRO A 141 11.38 22.68 8.13
CA PRO A 141 11.99 23.59 9.11
C PRO A 141 13.06 24.50 8.50
N ASP A 142 13.26 25.68 9.11
CA ASP A 142 14.29 26.63 8.69
C ASP A 142 15.67 25.98 8.60
N GLY A 143 16.32 26.12 7.44
CA GLY A 143 17.63 25.55 7.16
C GLY A 143 17.64 24.06 6.79
N MET A 144 16.50 23.36 6.78
CA MET A 144 16.41 21.97 6.34
C MET A 144 16.14 21.88 4.82
N PRO A 145 16.92 21.12 4.05
CA PRO A 145 16.60 20.89 2.64
C PRO A 145 15.25 20.20 2.48
N VAL A 146 14.38 20.74 1.61
CA VAL A 146 13.00 20.25 1.40
C VAL A 146 12.94 18.77 1.04
N TRP A 147 13.84 18.28 0.20
CA TRP A 147 13.90 16.85 -0.14
C TRP A 147 14.21 15.99 1.09
N PHE A 148 15.09 16.46 1.98
CA PHE A 148 15.43 15.71 3.18
C PHE A 148 14.25 15.66 4.15
N TYR A 149 13.54 16.79 4.30
CA TYR A 149 12.29 16.85 5.06
C TYR A 149 11.24 15.88 4.50
N SER A 150 10.95 15.98 3.20
CA SER A 150 9.97 15.11 2.54
C SER A 150 10.32 13.62 2.66
N PHE A 151 11.60 13.26 2.45
CA PHE A 151 12.03 11.86 2.55
C PHE A 151 11.89 11.33 3.97
N THR A 152 12.44 12.03 4.96
CA THR A 152 12.42 11.60 6.36
C THR A 152 11.00 11.56 6.93
N TYR A 153 10.17 12.54 6.59
CA TYR A 153 8.76 12.54 6.97
C TYR A 153 8.02 11.33 6.39
N ASN A 154 8.12 11.09 5.07
CA ASN A 154 7.37 10.02 4.43
C ASN A 154 7.88 8.61 4.78
N ILE A 155 9.19 8.41 4.85
CA ILE A 155 9.75 7.09 5.19
C ILE A 155 9.41 6.70 6.64
N SER A 156 9.28 7.67 7.55
CA SER A 156 9.02 7.42 8.98
C SER A 156 7.71 6.68 9.24
N TYR A 157 6.69 6.83 8.39
CA TYR A 157 5.42 6.13 8.54
C TYR A 157 5.20 5.02 7.49
N ILE A 158 5.75 5.16 6.28
CA ILE A 158 5.60 4.15 5.22
C ILE A 158 6.42 2.90 5.52
N LEU A 159 7.67 3.07 5.98
CA LEU A 159 8.55 1.94 6.29
C LEU A 159 7.96 1.02 7.38
N PRO A 160 7.57 1.52 8.57
CA PRO A 160 6.96 0.66 9.58
C PRO A 160 5.63 0.07 9.11
N SER A 161 4.77 0.81 8.40
CA SER A 161 3.51 0.26 7.86
C SER A 161 3.77 -0.89 6.90
N THR A 162 4.75 -0.74 6.02
CA THR A 162 5.18 -1.78 5.06
C THR A 162 5.72 -3.01 5.80
N ALA A 163 6.55 -2.81 6.81
CA ALA A 163 7.12 -3.89 7.61
C ALA A 163 6.03 -4.67 8.35
N ILE A 164 5.10 -3.97 9.01
CA ILE A 164 3.98 -4.60 9.74
C ILE A 164 3.09 -5.37 8.77
N ALA A 165 2.70 -4.77 7.64
CA ALA A 165 1.90 -5.45 6.63
C ALA A 165 2.61 -6.71 6.09
N SER A 166 3.91 -6.61 5.79
CA SER A 166 4.72 -7.76 5.34
C SER A 166 4.72 -8.89 6.37
N ILE A 167 4.95 -8.58 7.65
CA ILE A 167 4.95 -9.56 8.73
C ILE A 167 3.58 -10.26 8.82
N LEU A 168 2.49 -9.50 8.78
CA LEU A 168 1.13 -10.06 8.85
C LEU A 168 0.81 -10.96 7.64
N LEU A 169 1.27 -10.61 6.45
CA LEU A 169 1.11 -11.43 5.24
C LEU A 169 1.91 -12.74 5.34
N ILE A 170 3.13 -12.70 5.90
CA ILE A 170 3.96 -13.88 6.16
C ILE A 170 3.28 -14.80 7.18
N LEU A 171 2.71 -14.24 8.25
CA LEU A 171 1.95 -15.00 9.24
C LEU A 171 0.71 -15.64 8.61
N LEU A 172 -0.01 -14.90 7.76
CA LEU A 172 -1.14 -15.44 7.00
C LEU A 172 -0.72 -16.58 6.06
N TYR A 173 0.41 -16.42 5.35
CA TYR A 173 0.93 -17.47 4.49
C TYR A 173 1.31 -18.72 5.30
N ARG A 174 1.93 -18.55 6.46
CA ARG A 174 2.27 -19.66 7.36
C ARG A 174 1.03 -20.39 7.87
N ALA A 175 -0.02 -19.66 8.23
CA ALA A 175 -1.26 -20.22 8.77
C ALA A 175 -2.17 -20.84 7.69
N ARG A 176 -2.23 -20.21 6.50
CA ARG A 176 -3.12 -20.61 5.40
C ARG A 176 -2.48 -20.32 4.03
N PRO A 177 -1.48 -21.10 3.61
CA PRO A 177 -0.78 -20.86 2.34
C PRO A 177 -1.69 -20.97 1.12
N GLY A 178 -2.73 -21.82 1.20
CA GLY A 178 -3.75 -21.95 0.14
C GLY A 178 -4.59 -20.69 -0.09
N PHE A 179 -4.48 -19.65 0.75
CA PHE A 179 -5.11 -18.37 0.49
C PHE A 179 -4.45 -17.60 -0.67
N TYR A 180 -3.20 -17.88 -1.02
CA TYR A 180 -2.50 -17.20 -2.13
C TYR A 180 -2.57 -17.98 -3.46
N ASN A 181 -3.25 -19.13 -3.45
CA ASN A 181 -3.40 -20.01 -4.59
C ASN A 181 -4.87 -20.00 -5.03
N LEU A 182 -5.11 -19.78 -6.31
CA LEU A 182 -6.43 -19.87 -6.94
C LEU A 182 -6.64 -21.27 -7.53
#